data_AF-A0A917HP33-F1
#
_entry.id   AF-A0A917HP33-F1
#
_cell.length_a   1.000
_cell.length_b   1.000
_cell.length_c   1.000
_cell.angle_alpha   90.00
_cell.angle_beta   90.00
_cell.angle_gamma   90.00
#
_symmetry.space_group_name_H-M   'P 1'
#
loop_
_entity.id
_entity.type
_entity.pdbx_description
1 polymer ?
#
loop_
_entity_poly.entity_id
_entity_poly.type
_entity_poly.pdbx_seq_one_letter_code
_entity_poly.pdbx_strand_id
1 'polypeptide(L)' 'MGFLEDAEKIAGAVVAVEGAEKLDPNASILTEGAAAVAGFEGAGAIADHFEKKDDNNG' A
#
# COMPACT_ATOMS: atom_id res chain seq x y z
N MET A 1 19.51 11.44 -4.83
CA MET A 1 18.43 10.89 -5.68
C MET A 1 17.78 12.09 -6.32
N GLY A 2 18.00 12.27 -7.62
CA GLY A 2 17.67 13.50 -8.34
C GLY A 2 16.21 13.50 -8.80
N PHE A 3 15.64 14.69 -8.98
CA PHE A 3 14.26 14.91 -9.42
C PHE A 3 13.86 14.12 -10.69
N LEU A 4 14.83 13.85 -11.58
CA LEU A 4 14.63 13.00 -12.76
C LEU A 4 14.36 11.53 -12.39
N GLU A 5 15.06 10.99 -11.40
CA GLU A 5 14.91 9.60 -10.95
C GLU A 5 13.57 9.39 -10.22
N ASP A 6 13.12 10.39 -9.46
CA ASP A 6 11.78 10.41 -8.87
C ASP A 6 10.70 10.51 -9.95
N ALA A 7 10.89 11.37 -10.96
CA ALA A 7 9.95 11.49 -12.07
C ALA A 7 9.87 10.20 -12.91
N GLU A 8 10.99 9.52 -13.14
CA GLU A 8 11.06 8.26 -13.90
C GLU A 8 10.40 7.10 -13.12
N LYS A 9 10.60 7.06 -11.79
CA LYS A 9 9.87 6.14 -10.90
C LYS A 9 8.37 6.38 -10.90
N ILE A 10 7.94 7.64 -10.82
CA ILE A 10 6.52 8.00 -10.84
C ILE A 10 5.92 7.64 -12.20
N ALA A 11 6.59 7.97 -13.30
CA ALA A 11 6.13 7.62 -14.65
C ALA A 11 6.07 6.10 -14.86
N GLY A 12 7.10 5.37 -14.41
CA GLY A 12 7.13 3.91 -14.48
C GLY A 12 6.06 3.24 -13.61
N ALA A 13 5.80 3.77 -12.41
CA ALA A 13 4.73 3.30 -11.55
C ALA A 13 3.35 3.57 -12.14
N VAL A 14 3.13 4.76 -12.71
CA VAL A 14 1.86 5.10 -13.39
C VAL A 14 1.64 4.21 -14.60
N VAL A 15 2.67 3.95 -15.42
CA VAL A 15 2.56 3.05 -16.58
C VAL A 15 2.34 1.60 -16.16
N ALA A 16 2.99 1.13 -15.10
CA ALA A 16 2.79 -0.21 -14.57
C ALA A 16 1.37 -0.37 -13.97
N VAL A 17 0.88 0.64 -13.24
CA VAL A 17 -0.49 0.71 -12.73
C VAL A 17 -1.48 0.74 -13.90
N GLU A 18 -1.29 1.59 -14.90
CA GLU A 18 -2.18 1.67 -16.06
C GLU A 18 -2.16 0.38 -16.92
N GLY A 19 -1.01 -0.32 -16.95
CA GLY A 19 -0.84 -1.62 -17.58
C GLY A 19 -1.52 -2.77 -16.80
N ALA A 20 -1.42 -2.74 -15.47
CA ALA A 20 -2.10 -3.69 -14.59
C ALA A 20 -3.62 -3.45 -14.55
N GLU A 21 -4.05 -2.19 -14.55
CA GLU A 21 -5.47 -1.78 -14.69
C GLU A 21 -6.07 -2.25 -16.00
N LYS A 22 -5.33 -2.18 -17.11
CA LYS A 22 -5.81 -2.71 -18.39
C LYS A 22 -5.99 -4.23 -18.37
N LEU A 23 -5.27 -4.93 -17.49
CA LEU A 23 -5.36 -6.37 -17.33
C LEU A 23 -6.47 -6.76 -16.32
N ASP A 24 -6.74 -5.93 -15.32
CA ASP A 24 -7.88 -6.07 -14.39
C ASP A 24 -8.44 -4.69 -13.94
N PRO A 25 -9.43 -4.15 -14.68
CA PRO A 25 -9.99 -2.80 -14.45
C PRO A 25 -10.79 -2.65 -13.14
N ASN A 26 -11.01 -3.74 -12.40
CA ASN A 26 -11.71 -3.69 -11.10
C ASN A 26 -10.76 -3.40 -9.93
N ALA A 27 -9.45 -3.54 -10.13
CA ALA A 27 -8.43 -3.25 -9.12
C ALA A 27 -7.96 -1.78 -9.12
N SER A 28 -8.30 -1.04 -10.18
CA SER A 28 -7.87 0.34 -10.47
C SER A 28 -7.97 1.30 -9.29
N ILE A 29 -6.82 1.54 -8.64
CA ILE A 29 -6.44 2.66 -7.72
C ILE A 29 -7.33 2.91 -6.50
N LEU A 30 -8.66 2.86 -6.61
CA LEU A 30 -9.60 2.92 -5.49
C LEU A 30 -9.57 1.63 -4.68
N THR A 31 -9.52 0.47 -5.34
CA THR A 31 -9.39 -0.82 -4.65
C THR A 31 -7.99 -0.97 -4.06
N GLU A 32 -6.94 -0.60 -4.80
CA GLU A 32 -5.57 -0.57 -4.28
C GLU A 32 -5.41 0.44 -3.13
N GLY A 33 -5.99 1.64 -3.25
CA GLY A 33 -5.98 2.67 -2.21
C GLY A 33 -6.78 2.26 -0.99
N ALA A 34 -7.96 1.66 -1.16
CA ALA A 34 -8.75 1.12 -0.07
C ALA A 34 -8.07 -0.09 0.59
N ALA A 35 -7.45 -0.98 -0.18
CA ALA A 35 -6.69 -2.12 0.34
C ALA A 35 -5.41 -1.69 1.05
N ALA A 36 -4.73 -0.64 0.58
CA ALA A 36 -3.57 -0.06 1.26
C ALA A 36 -3.97 0.60 2.57
N VAL A 37 -5.07 1.38 2.60
CA VAL A 37 -5.58 2.01 3.81
C VAL A 37 -6.10 0.98 4.80
N ALA A 38 -6.92 0.02 4.36
CA ALA A 38 -7.45 -1.05 5.21
C ALA A 38 -6.36 -2.04 5.65
N GLY A 39 -5.36 -2.29 4.79
CA GLY A 39 -4.18 -3.10 5.11
C GLY A 39 -3.27 -2.41 6.13
N PHE A 40 -3.09 -1.10 6.04
CA PHE A 40 -2.35 -0.30 7.02
C PHE A 40 -3.09 -0.21 8.37
N GLU A 41 -4.39 0.04 8.34
CA GLU A 41 -5.23 0.09 9.56
C GLU A 41 -5.37 -1.30 10.20
N GLY A 42 -5.54 -2.35 9.40
CA GLY A 42 -5.60 -3.74 9.86
C GLY A 42 -4.26 -4.22 10.42
N ALA A 43 -3.15 -3.93 9.76
CA ALA A 43 -1.81 -4.26 10.27
C ALA A 43 -1.50 -3.49 11.57
N GLY A 44 -1.88 -2.22 11.65
CA GLY A 44 -1.78 -1.41 12.87
C GLY A 44 -2.61 -2.00 14.01
N ALA A 45 -3.88 -2.33 13.77
CA ALA A 45 -4.75 -2.95 14.77
C ALA A 45 -4.25 -4.32 15.24
N ILE A 46 -3.66 -5.13 14.34
CA ILE A 46 -3.05 -6.41 14.69
C ILE A 46 -1.77 -6.19 15.50
N ALA A 47 -0.92 -5.24 15.10
CA ALA A 47 0.30 -4.88 15.83
C ALA A 47 -0.02 -4.35 17.23
N ASP A 48 -0.96 -3.41 17.36
CA ASP A 48 -1.45 -2.89 18.65
C ASP A 48 -2.00 -4.00 19.56
N HIS A 49 -2.73 -4.96 18.98
CA HIS A 49 -3.27 -6.09 19.71
C HIS A 49 -2.19 -7.11 20.09
N PHE A 50 -1.09 -7.19 19.34
CA PHE A 50 0.06 -8.03 19.65
C PHE A 50 0.95 -7.36 20.71
N GLU A 51 1.24 -6.07 20.60
CA GLU A 51 1.96 -5.26 21.60
C GLU A 51 1.22 -5.26 22.95
N LYS A 52 -0.10 -5.10 22.97
CA LYS A 52 -0.88 -5.23 24.22
C LYS A 52 -0.85 -6.64 24.82
N LYS A 53 -0.57 -7.68 24.04
CA LYS A 53 -0.41 -9.05 24.55
C LYS A 53 0.99 -9.29 25.10
N ASP A 54 2.00 -8.68 24.50
CA ASP A 54 3.38 -8.71 25.00
C ASP A 54 3.52 -7.91 26.31
N ASP A 55 2.83 -6.77 26.44
CA ASP A 55 2.86 -5.92 27.63
C ASP A 55 2.10 -6.51 28.84
N ASN A 56 1.26 -7.54 28.63
CA ASN A 56 0.50 -8.23 29.68
C ASN A 56 1.10 -9.60 30.06
N ASN A 57 2.39 -9.79 29.79
CA ASN A 57 3.17 -10.96 30.23
C ASN A 57 4.49 -10.52 30.90
N GLY A 58 4.40 -9.53 31.80
CA GLY A 58 5.44 -9.09 32.73
C GLY A 58 4.93 -9.06 34.16
#